data_AF-A0A2V9JIB2-F1
#
_entry.id   AF-A0A2V9JIB2-F1
#
_cell.length_a   1.000
_cell.length_b   1.000
_cell.length_c   1.000
_cell.angle_alpha   90.00
_cell.angle_beta   90.00
_cell.angle_gamma   90.00
#
_symmetry.space_group_name_H-M   'P 1'
#
loop_
_entity.id
_entity.type
_entity.pdbx_description
1 polymer ?
#
loop_
_entity_poly.entity_id
_entity_poly.type
_entity_poly.pdbx_seq_one_letter_code
_entity_poly.pdbx_strand_id
1 'polypeptide(L)'
;MRLVGTSLVYNAVKDQVPDVVSRLYHHVPAGVGSSGAIKRLSSGDLRQILSKGSRWAIEHGFGKQEDVDFTEEGGCLAGADPDQVSERAKERGSPQLGTLGSGNHFLEMDVVDEILLPEVAETFGLRQGNLCVFIHSGSRGLG
;
A
#
# COMPACT_ATOMS: atom_id res chain seq x y z
N MET A 1 -4.57 -6.42 -1.41
CA MET A 1 -4.45 -5.50 -2.56
C MET A 1 -5.15 -4.18 -2.21
N ARG A 2 -4.77 -3.04 -2.82
CA ARG A 2 -5.42 -1.74 -2.57
C ARG A 2 -5.52 -0.93 -3.86
N LEU A 3 -6.70 -0.41 -4.15
CA LEU A 3 -6.95 0.53 -5.26
C LEU A 3 -7.07 1.96 -4.70
N VAL A 4 -6.43 2.91 -5.36
CA VAL A 4 -6.52 4.34 -5.04
C VAL A 4 -7.09 5.06 -6.26
N GLY A 5 -8.32 5.54 -6.15
CA GLY A 5 -8.96 6.36 -7.18
C GLY A 5 -8.39 7.78 -7.20
N THR A 6 -8.33 8.40 -8.38
CA THR A 6 -7.96 9.81 -8.53
C THR A 6 -8.98 10.57 -9.36
N SER A 7 -8.98 11.90 -9.22
CA SER A 7 -9.74 12.80 -10.09
C SER A 7 -8.96 13.19 -11.36
N LEU A 8 -7.79 12.60 -11.62
CA LEU A 8 -6.93 12.95 -12.75
C LEU A 8 -7.43 12.25 -14.02
N VAL A 9 -7.83 13.04 -15.02
CA VAL A 9 -8.21 12.53 -16.34
C VAL A 9 -6.93 12.22 -17.12
N TYR A 10 -6.76 10.99 -17.59
CA TYR A 10 -5.53 10.53 -18.27
C TYR A 10 -5.12 11.46 -19.42
N ASN A 11 -6.05 11.82 -20.30
CA ASN A 11 -5.75 12.68 -21.45
C ASN A 11 -5.23 14.08 -21.07
N ALA A 12 -5.55 14.57 -19.87
CA ALA A 12 -5.06 15.86 -19.38
C ALA A 12 -3.63 15.78 -18.81
N VAL A 13 -3.17 14.59 -18.40
CA VAL A 13 -1.89 14.41 -17.71
C VAL A 13 -0.95 13.37 -18.33
N LYS A 14 -1.31 12.80 -19.49
CA LYS A 14 -0.61 11.68 -20.14
C LYS A 14 0.89 11.94 -20.34
N ASP A 15 1.27 13.18 -20.63
CA ASP A 15 2.66 13.55 -20.90
C ASP A 15 3.51 13.56 -19.62
N GLN A 16 2.90 13.65 -18.43
CA GLN A 16 3.59 13.57 -17.14
C GLN A 16 3.64 12.15 -16.58
N VAL A 17 2.82 11.22 -17.08
CA VAL A 17 2.73 9.84 -16.56
C VAL A 17 4.12 9.16 -16.51
N PRO A 18 4.99 9.23 -17.55
CA PRO A 18 6.31 8.61 -17.47
C PRO A 18 7.19 9.14 -16.33
N ASP A 19 7.15 10.45 -16.05
CA ASP A 19 7.89 11.05 -14.93
C ASP A 19 7.31 10.60 -13.59
N VAL A 20 5.98 10.57 -13.46
CA VAL A 20 5.31 10.08 -12.24
C VAL A 20 5.66 8.62 -11.96
N VAL A 21 5.59 7.75 -12.95
CA VAL A 21 5.98 6.33 -12.82
C VAL A 21 7.44 6.19 -12.42
N SER A 22 8.35 6.97 -13.02
CA SER A 22 9.77 6.99 -12.65
C SER A 22 9.97 7.39 -11.18
N ARG A 23 9.27 8.43 -10.72
CA ARG A 23 9.32 8.88 -9.32
C ARG A 23 8.74 7.84 -8.37
N LEU A 24 7.63 7.18 -8.73
CA LEU A 24 7.05 6.09 -7.94
C LEU A 24 8.07 4.95 -7.79
N TYR A 25 8.75 4.55 -8.87
CA TYR A 25 9.80 3.54 -8.81
C TYR A 25 10.96 3.94 -7.88
N HIS A 26 11.33 5.23 -7.84
CA HIS A 26 12.36 5.72 -6.92
C HIS A 26 11.92 5.78 -5.45
N HIS A 27 10.64 6.05 -5.19
CA HIS A 27 10.12 6.26 -3.84
C HIS A 27 9.54 4.98 -3.22
N VAL A 28 9.25 3.96 -4.01
CA VAL A 28 8.65 2.69 -3.55
C VAL A 28 9.61 1.54 -3.87
N PRO A 29 10.47 1.13 -2.92
CA PRO A 29 11.46 0.09 -3.17
C PRO A 29 10.80 -1.25 -3.51
N ALA A 30 11.29 -1.88 -4.59
CA ALA A 30 10.84 -3.19 -5.07
C ALA A 30 12.02 -4.15 -5.24
N GLY A 31 11.73 -5.42 -5.49
CA GLY A 31 12.71 -6.49 -5.70
C GLY A 31 12.92 -7.41 -4.49
N VAL A 32 13.62 -8.53 -4.76
CA VAL A 32 13.96 -9.53 -3.74
C VAL A 32 14.93 -8.90 -2.74
N GLY A 33 14.61 -8.97 -1.44
CA GLY A 33 15.48 -8.44 -0.38
C GLY A 33 15.53 -6.91 -0.27
N SER A 34 14.67 -6.20 -1.01
CA SER A 34 14.53 -4.75 -0.89
C SER A 34 14.19 -4.35 0.55
N SER A 35 14.81 -3.28 1.04
CA SER A 35 14.73 -2.86 2.45
C SER A 35 14.96 -1.35 2.59
N GLY A 36 14.72 -0.82 3.80
CA GLY A 36 15.12 0.55 4.15
C GLY A 36 14.19 1.66 3.65
N ALA A 37 12.97 1.31 3.19
CA ALA A 37 11.94 2.30 2.87
C ALA A 37 11.54 3.11 4.11
N ILE A 38 11.44 2.45 5.26
CA ILE A 38 11.23 3.08 6.56
C ILE A 38 12.53 2.97 7.35
N LYS A 39 12.93 4.09 7.98
CA LYS A 39 14.13 4.13 8.84
C LYS A 39 13.99 3.09 9.96
N ARG A 40 15.14 2.55 10.39
CA ARG A 40 15.28 1.41 11.32
C ARG A 40 14.19 1.39 12.40
N LEU A 41 13.36 0.34 12.36
CA LEU A 41 12.34 0.07 13.36
C LEU A 41 12.98 -0.53 14.61
N SER A 42 12.51 -0.12 15.78
CA SER A 42 12.78 -0.80 17.03
C SER A 42 11.90 -2.05 17.17
N SER A 43 12.25 -2.93 18.12
CA SER A 43 11.39 -4.06 18.49
C SER A 43 10.04 -3.60 19.08
N GLY A 44 10.00 -2.42 19.70
CA GLY A 44 8.76 -1.79 20.17
C GLY A 44 7.86 -1.36 19.00
N ASP A 45 8.44 -0.75 17.97
CA ASP A 45 7.70 -0.33 16.78
C ASP A 45 7.08 -1.53 16.08
N LEU A 46 7.85 -2.62 15.92
CA LEU A 46 7.35 -3.83 15.26
C LEU A 46 6.17 -4.45 16.03
N ARG A 47 6.22 -4.48 17.37
CA ARG A 47 5.06 -4.94 18.16
C ARG A 47 3.85 -4.06 17.94
N GLN A 48 4.02 -2.74 17.91
CA GLN A 48 2.92 -1.82 17.65
C GLN A 48 2.35 -2.01 16.23
N ILE A 49 3.20 -2.19 15.22
CA ILE A 49 2.77 -2.47 13.84
C ILE A 49 1.92 -3.75 13.79
N LEU A 50 2.37 -4.82 14.44
CA LEU A 50 1.66 -6.10 14.47
C LEU A 50 0.32 -6.01 15.20
N SER A 51 0.21 -5.18 16.25
CA SER A 51 -1.02 -5.04 17.03
C SER A 51 -1.98 -3.97 16.53
N LYS A 52 -1.51 -2.94 15.82
CA LYS A 52 -2.33 -1.80 15.35
C LYS A 52 -2.58 -1.82 13.83
N GLY A 53 -1.81 -2.61 13.08
CA GLY A 53 -1.88 -2.65 11.63
C GLY A 53 -1.72 -1.27 10.99
N SER A 54 -2.60 -0.93 10.05
CA SER A 54 -2.54 0.33 9.31
C SER A 54 -2.74 1.60 10.17
N ARG A 55 -3.33 1.48 11.37
CA ARG A 55 -3.46 2.63 12.29
C ARG A 55 -2.10 3.13 12.77
N TRP A 56 -1.12 2.23 12.95
CA TRP A 56 0.27 2.63 13.24
C TRP A 56 0.83 3.52 12.13
N ALA A 57 0.55 3.19 10.86
CA ALA A 57 1.03 3.97 9.72
C ALA A 57 0.47 5.41 9.78
N ILE A 58 -0.82 5.58 10.05
CA ILE A 58 -1.45 6.91 10.19
C ILE A 58 -0.87 7.69 11.36
N GLU A 59 -0.70 7.05 12.53
CA GLU A 59 -0.07 7.68 13.72
C GLU A 59 1.35 8.20 13.44
N HIS A 60 2.03 7.63 12.44
CA HIS A 60 3.38 8.00 12.03
C HIS A 60 3.42 8.87 10.75
N GLY A 61 2.26 9.42 10.32
CA GLY A 61 2.16 10.35 9.20
C GLY A 61 2.07 9.69 7.82
N PHE A 62 1.86 8.37 7.75
CA PHE A 62 1.66 7.64 6.51
C PHE A 62 0.17 7.44 6.22
N GLY A 63 -0.46 8.47 5.66
CA GLY A 63 -1.87 8.45 5.26
C GLY A 63 -2.76 9.34 6.12
N LYS A 64 -4.05 9.11 6.02
CA LYS A 64 -5.11 9.88 6.70
C LYS A 64 -6.07 8.94 7.44
N GLN A 65 -6.85 9.49 8.35
CA GLN A 65 -7.83 8.71 9.12
C GLN A 65 -8.82 7.94 8.24
N GLU A 66 -9.28 8.57 7.15
CA GLU A 66 -10.18 7.98 6.15
C GLU A 66 -9.60 6.71 5.49
N ASP A 67 -8.27 6.57 5.39
CA ASP A 67 -7.64 5.40 4.76
C ASP A 67 -7.94 4.10 5.52
N VAL A 68 -8.11 4.18 6.85
CA VAL A 68 -8.51 3.03 7.67
C VAL A 68 -9.97 2.65 7.42
N ASP A 69 -10.85 3.64 7.23
CA ASP A 69 -12.29 3.41 7.05
C ASP A 69 -12.59 2.68 5.73
N PHE A 70 -11.74 2.87 4.72
CA PHE A 70 -11.80 2.18 3.43
C PHE A 70 -10.89 0.94 3.33
N THR A 71 -10.48 0.37 4.47
CA THR A 71 -9.68 -0.86 4.52
C THR A 71 -10.46 -1.97 5.18
N GLU A 72 -10.42 -3.17 4.58
CA GLU A 72 -10.92 -4.39 5.21
C GLU A 72 -10.39 -4.54 6.65
N GLU A 73 -11.29 -4.87 7.58
CA GLU A 73 -10.99 -4.96 9.02
C GLU A 73 -10.37 -3.68 9.63
N GLY A 74 -10.61 -2.51 9.01
CA GLY A 74 -9.93 -1.27 9.41
C GLY A 74 -8.40 -1.37 9.32
N GLY A 75 -7.90 -2.28 8.48
CA GLY A 75 -6.50 -2.63 8.33
C GLY A 75 -5.85 -3.17 9.61
N CYS A 76 -6.62 -3.79 10.52
CA CYS A 76 -6.11 -4.43 11.73
C CYS A 76 -7.03 -5.56 12.21
N LEU A 77 -6.56 -6.81 12.11
CA LEU A 77 -7.28 -7.95 12.66
C LEU A 77 -7.26 -7.94 14.19
N ALA A 78 -8.42 -8.20 14.81
CA ALA A 78 -8.52 -8.30 16.26
C ALA A 78 -7.77 -9.53 16.80
N GLY A 79 -7.17 -9.38 18.00
CA GLY A 79 -6.49 -10.48 18.70
C GLY A 79 -5.09 -10.82 18.19
N ALA A 80 -4.48 -9.97 17.36
CA ALA A 80 -3.08 -10.13 16.96
C ALA A 80 -2.14 -10.08 18.19
N ASP A 81 -1.41 -11.18 18.41
CA ASP A 81 -0.41 -11.31 19.47
C ASP A 81 1.01 -11.30 18.86
N PRO A 82 1.79 -10.20 19.01
CA PRO A 82 3.15 -10.10 18.50
C PRO A 82 4.12 -11.12 19.09
N ASP A 83 3.82 -11.69 20.25
CA ASP A 83 4.69 -12.65 20.92
C ASP A 83 4.54 -14.07 20.33
N GLN A 84 3.47 -14.33 19.57
CA GLN A 84 3.33 -15.57 18.77
C GLN A 84 4.14 -15.53 17.47
N VAL A 85 4.65 -14.37 17.06
CA VAL A 85 5.49 -14.24 15.86
C VAL A 85 6.93 -14.61 16.21
N SER A 86 7.50 -15.59 15.50
CA SER A 86 8.89 -16.03 15.75
C SER A 86 9.91 -14.90 15.53
N GLU A 87 11.01 -14.92 16.29
CA GLU A 87 12.10 -13.95 16.11
C GLU A 87 12.67 -14.00 14.68
N ARG A 88 12.76 -15.18 14.08
CA ARG A 88 13.20 -15.34 12.68
C ARG A 88 12.28 -14.59 11.70
N ALA A 89 10.96 -14.63 11.89
CA ALA A 89 10.01 -13.91 11.05
C ALA A 89 10.15 -12.39 11.23
N LYS A 90 10.32 -11.94 12.47
CA LYS A 90 10.55 -10.52 12.80
C LYS A 90 11.85 -10.00 12.17
N GLU A 91 12.95 -10.72 12.31
CA GLU A 91 14.26 -10.38 11.72
C GLU A 91 14.19 -10.29 10.19
N ARG A 92 13.46 -11.22 9.55
CA ARG A 92 13.31 -11.24 8.10
C ARG A 92 12.39 -10.14 7.57
N GLY A 93 11.30 -9.87 8.26
CA GLY A 93 10.25 -8.95 7.82
C GLY A 93 10.49 -7.49 8.16
N SER A 94 11.03 -7.20 9.35
CA SER A 94 11.19 -5.83 9.85
C SER A 94 11.96 -4.90 8.90
N PRO A 95 13.05 -5.32 8.23
CA PRO A 95 13.77 -4.44 7.30
C PRO A 95 12.98 -4.13 6.02
N GLN A 96 11.95 -4.92 5.71
CA GLN A 96 11.20 -4.89 4.46
C GLN A 96 9.90 -4.08 4.54
N LEU A 97 9.58 -3.50 5.70
CA LEU A 97 8.40 -2.66 5.85
C LEU A 97 8.47 -1.46 4.89
N GLY A 98 7.37 -1.20 4.17
CA GLY A 98 7.29 -0.12 3.17
C GLY A 98 7.87 -0.49 1.80
N THR A 99 8.15 -1.78 1.53
CA THR A 99 8.60 -2.25 0.22
C THR A 99 7.50 -3.02 -0.52
N LEU A 100 7.54 -3.02 -1.85
CA LEU A 100 6.66 -3.85 -2.68
C LEU A 100 7.08 -5.32 -2.62
N GLY A 101 8.36 -5.59 -2.83
CA GLY A 101 8.87 -6.95 -3.01
C GLY A 101 8.98 -7.42 -4.44
N SER A 102 8.84 -8.73 -4.62
CA SER A 102 9.07 -9.45 -5.88
C SER A 102 7.93 -10.43 -6.18
N GLY A 103 7.99 -11.10 -7.32
CA GLY A 103 6.95 -12.02 -7.76
C GLY A 103 5.83 -11.26 -8.46
N ASN A 104 4.59 -11.55 -8.12
CA ASN A 104 3.40 -10.86 -8.64
C ASN A 104 3.07 -9.56 -7.87
N HIS A 105 4.06 -8.97 -7.20
CA HIS A 105 3.89 -7.72 -6.46
C HIS A 105 4.21 -6.52 -7.35
N PHE A 106 3.31 -5.54 -7.39
CA PHE A 106 3.40 -4.40 -8.29
C PHE A 106 2.72 -3.16 -7.70
N LEU A 107 3.09 -2.01 -8.26
CA LEU A 107 2.36 -0.76 -8.18
C LEU A 107 2.16 -0.29 -9.62
N GLU A 108 0.91 -0.18 -10.05
CA GLU A 108 0.55 0.18 -11.41
C GLU A 108 -0.29 1.45 -11.42
N MET A 109 -0.14 2.23 -12.50
CA MET A 109 -1.00 3.37 -12.80
C MET A 109 -1.88 2.98 -13.98
N ASP A 110 -3.18 2.87 -13.73
CA ASP A 110 -4.14 2.36 -14.68
C ASP A 110 -5.14 3.44 -15.09
N VAL A 111 -5.74 3.26 -16.26
CA VAL A 111 -6.86 4.09 -16.74
C VAL A 111 -8.14 3.29 -16.60
N VAL A 112 -9.17 3.89 -16.02
CA VAL A 112 -10.51 3.30 -16.00
C VAL A 112 -11.08 3.34 -17.42
N ASP A 113 -10.94 2.25 -18.17
CA ASP A 113 -11.31 2.22 -19.60
C ASP A 113 -12.83 2.11 -19.83
N GLU A 114 -13.51 1.28 -19.03
CA GLU A 114 -14.94 1.01 -19.15
C GLU A 114 -15.64 0.99 -17.78
N ILE A 115 -16.85 1.53 -17.71
CA ILE A 115 -17.73 1.46 -16.55
C ILE A 115 -18.94 0.58 -16.86
N LEU A 116 -18.99 -0.59 -16.24
CA LEU A 116 -20.07 -1.57 -16.44
C LEU A 116 -21.30 -1.26 -15.58
N LEU A 117 -21.09 -0.69 -14.38
CA LEU A 117 -22.14 -0.37 -13.40
C LEU A 117 -21.97 1.08 -12.94
N PRO A 118 -22.63 2.05 -13.60
CA PRO A 118 -22.44 3.48 -13.34
C PRO A 118 -22.68 3.90 -11.89
N GLU A 119 -23.76 3.43 -11.26
CA GLU A 119 -24.13 3.80 -9.88
C GLU A 119 -23.11 3.29 -8.84
N VAL A 120 -22.56 2.09 -9.07
CA VAL A 120 -21.53 1.51 -8.20
C VAL A 120 -20.20 2.25 -8.40
N ALA A 121 -19.83 2.54 -9.64
CA ALA A 121 -18.62 3.30 -9.95
C ALA A 121 -18.65 4.70 -9.32
N GLU A 122 -19.79 5.38 -9.37
CA GLU A 122 -19.97 6.68 -8.70
C GLU A 122 -19.76 6.57 -7.18
N THR A 123 -20.34 5.54 -6.54
CA THR A 123 -20.16 5.27 -5.12
C THR A 123 -18.69 5.01 -4.76
N PHE A 124 -17.93 4.35 -5.65
CA PHE A 124 -16.50 4.09 -5.47
C PHE A 124 -15.60 5.26 -5.91
N GLY A 125 -16.18 6.35 -6.42
CA GLY A 125 -15.42 7.49 -6.94
C GLY A 125 -14.65 7.21 -8.23
N LEU A 126 -15.02 6.15 -8.97
CA LEU A 126 -14.41 5.77 -10.24
C LEU A 126 -15.12 6.43 -11.41
N ARG A 127 -14.36 6.91 -12.39
CA ARG A 127 -14.88 7.57 -13.59
C ARG A 127 -14.09 7.12 -14.80
N GLN A 128 -14.77 6.86 -15.91
CA GLN A 128 -14.13 6.49 -17.16
C GLN A 128 -13.12 7.56 -17.60
N GLY A 129 -11.94 7.12 -18.03
CA GLY A 129 -10.82 7.97 -18.44
C GLY A 129 -9.99 8.55 -17.29
N ASN A 130 -10.37 8.34 -16.03
CA ASN A 130 -9.54 8.74 -14.89
C ASN A 130 -8.41 7.74 -14.65
N LEU A 131 -7.32 8.23 -14.07
CA LEU A 131 -6.25 7.42 -13.53
C LEU A 131 -6.62 6.85 -12.16
N CYS A 132 -6.17 5.63 -11.90
CA CYS A 132 -6.12 5.03 -10.57
C CYS A 132 -4.75 4.41 -10.34
N VAL A 133 -4.43 4.13 -9.08
CA VAL A 133 -3.21 3.41 -8.68
C VAL A 133 -3.60 2.10 -8.05
N PHE A 134 -3.03 1.00 -8.54
CA PHE A 134 -3.28 -0.33 -8.00
C PHE A 134 -2.02 -0.88 -7.32
N ILE A 135 -2.15 -1.26 -6.05
CA ILE A 135 -1.05 -1.75 -5.22
C ILE A 135 -1.30 -3.22 -4.85
N HIS A 136 -0.40 -4.08 -5.29
CA HIS A 136 -0.37 -5.50 -4.93
C HIS A 136 0.92 -5.82 -4.15
N SER A 137 0.76 -6.08 -2.85
CA SER A 137 1.82 -6.53 -1.95
C SER A 137 1.21 -7.24 -0.73
N GLY A 138 2.06 -7.70 0.19
CA GLY A 138 1.66 -8.43 1.39
C GLY A 138 2.62 -8.20 2.56
N SER A 139 2.63 -9.14 3.52
CA SER A 139 3.42 -9.09 4.76
C SER A 139 4.94 -9.24 4.57
N ARG A 140 5.41 -9.30 3.33
CA ARG A 140 6.82 -9.50 2.96
C ARG A 140 7.36 -10.78 3.59
N GLY A 141 8.61 -10.79 4.06
CA GLY A 141 9.20 -11.95 4.71
C GLY A 141 8.72 -12.22 6.13
N LEU A 142 7.75 -11.45 6.67
CA LEU A 142 7.21 -11.64 8.01
C LEU A 142 6.17 -12.76 8.06
N GLY A 143 5.24 -12.80 7.10
CA GLY A 143 4.26 -13.89 6.98
C GLY A 143 4.87 -15.11 6.32
#